data_AF-A0A9E2GJC6-F1
#
_entry.id   AF-A0A9E2GJC6-F1
#
_cell.length_a   1.000
_cell.length_b   1.000
_cell.length_c   1.000
_cell.angle_alpha   90.00
_cell.angle_beta   90.00
_cell.angle_gamma   90.00
#
_symmetry.space_group_name_H-M   'P 1'
#
loop_
_entity.id
_entity.type
_entity.pdbx_description
1 polymer ?
#
loop_
_entity_poly.entity_id
_entity_poly.type
_entity_poly.pdbx_seq_one_letter_code
_entity_poly.pdbx_strand_id
1 'polypeptide(L)'
;MLDIKYLRQNIDFVAAKMRERGQETNLEQFIDLDSKRREVIQKVEGLRSERNAVSKQIGGKKQKKEDAADLIARMGEVSNRIKELDESLKQTDEGLQAILMMLPNLPHESVVCGKG
;
A
#
# COMPACT_ATOMS: atom_id res chain seq x y z
N MET A 1 -14.53 -9.22 9.57
CA MET A 1 -13.18 -8.62 9.60
C MET A 1 -13.34 -7.15 9.31
N LEU A 2 -12.70 -6.28 10.08
CA LEU A 2 -12.82 -4.82 9.89
C LEU A 2 -12.29 -4.45 8.49
N ASP A 3 -13.01 -3.59 7.77
CA ASP A 3 -12.53 -3.08 6.48
C ASP A 3 -11.34 -2.15 6.72
N ILE A 4 -10.23 -2.37 5.98
CA ILE A 4 -9.05 -1.52 6.01
C ILE A 4 -9.37 -0.05 5.71
N LYS A 5 -10.34 0.20 4.82
CA LYS A 5 -10.80 1.56 4.49
C LYS A 5 -11.52 2.19 5.67
N TYR A 6 -12.36 1.42 6.36
CA TYR A 6 -13.08 1.88 7.53
C TYR A 6 -12.13 2.20 8.67
N LEU A 7 -11.20 1.28 8.97
CA LEU A 7 -10.16 1.49 9.99
C LEU A 7 -9.40 2.78 9.71
N ARG A 8 -8.96 2.97 8.46
CA ARG A 8 -8.21 4.16 8.06
C ARG A 8 -8.98 5.47 8.24
N GLN A 9 -10.28 5.49 7.90
CA GLN A 9 -11.10 6.69 8.03
C GLN A 9 -11.51 6.98 9.47
N ASN A 10 -11.47 5.96 10.35
CA ASN A 10 -12.02 6.02 11.70
C ASN A 10 -11.01 5.52 12.76
N ILE A 11 -9.70 5.71 12.54
CA ILE A 11 -8.63 5.20 13.42
C ILE A 11 -8.86 5.59 14.87
N ASP A 12 -9.19 6.86 15.12
CA ASP A 12 -9.38 7.39 16.47
C ASP A 12 -10.61 6.77 17.14
N PHE A 13 -11.68 6.58 16.37
CA PHE A 13 -12.90 5.92 16.84
C PHE A 13 -12.64 4.46 17.17
N VAL A 14 -11.91 3.73 16.31
CA VAL A 14 -11.54 2.34 16.58
C VAL A 14 -10.64 2.25 17.81
N ALA A 15 -9.63 3.13 17.93
CA ALA A 15 -8.76 3.18 19.11
C ALA A 15 -9.56 3.41 20.39
N ALA A 16 -10.52 4.34 20.39
CA ALA A 16 -11.39 4.59 21.53
C ALA A 16 -12.23 3.36 21.91
N LYS A 17 -12.84 2.70 20.92
CA LYS A 17 -13.63 1.47 21.15
C LYS A 17 -12.80 0.28 21.63
N MET A 18 -11.54 0.18 21.22
CA MET A 18 -10.64 -0.85 21.75
C MET A 18 -10.28 -0.56 23.22
N ARG A 19 -10.02 0.70 23.58
CA ARG A 19 -9.79 1.11 24.97
C ARG A 19 -11.02 0.88 25.87
N GLU A 20 -12.23 1.16 25.39
CA GLU A 20 -13.47 0.84 26.12
C GLU A 20 -13.58 -0.66 26.46
N ARG A 21 -12.99 -1.53 25.62
CA ARG A 21 -12.89 -2.98 25.83
C ARG A 21 -11.71 -3.43 26.71
N GLY A 22 -10.89 -2.50 27.19
CA GLY A 22 -9.66 -2.81 27.93
C GLY A 22 -8.54 -3.39 27.07
N GLN A 23 -8.60 -3.22 25.75
CA GLN A 23 -7.52 -3.62 24.84
C GLN A 23 -6.76 -2.38 24.34
N GLU A 24 -5.47 -2.32 24.64
CA GLU A 24 -4.56 -1.39 24.00
C GLU A 24 -4.11 -1.97 22.67
N THR A 25 -4.75 -1.54 21.58
CA THR A 25 -4.28 -1.88 20.24
C THR A 25 -3.38 -0.76 19.72
N ASN A 26 -2.12 -1.07 19.47
CA ASN A 26 -1.21 -0.12 18.82
C ASN A 26 -1.56 -0.02 17.33
N LEU A 27 -2.32 1.02 16.96
CA LEU A 27 -2.67 1.35 15.58
C LEU A 27 -1.59 2.19 14.86
N GLU A 28 -0.50 2.59 15.53
CA GLU A 28 0.60 3.33 14.89
C GLU A 28 1.25 2.48 13.81
N GLN A 29 1.46 1.18 14.08
CA GLN A 29 1.98 0.24 13.09
C GLN A 29 1.08 0.15 11.85
N PHE A 30 -0.24 0.24 12.03
CA PHE A 30 -1.18 0.25 10.92
C PHE A 30 -1.04 1.53 10.08
N ILE A 31 -0.91 2.68 10.73
CA ILE A 31 -0.72 3.98 10.06
C ILE A 31 0.56 3.98 9.23
N ASP A 32 1.67 3.51 9.81
CA ASP A 32 2.96 3.47 9.13
C ASP A 32 2.94 2.54 7.92
N LEU A 33 2.38 1.34 8.07
CA LEU A 33 2.25 0.39 6.95
C LEU A 33 1.28 0.91 5.88
N ASP A 34 0.17 1.55 6.24
CA ASP A 34 -0.76 2.13 5.26
C ASP A 34 -0.12 3.29 4.49
N SER A 35 0.65 4.13 5.18
CA SER A 35 1.43 5.21 4.57
C SER A 35 2.45 4.66 3.57
N LYS A 36 3.25 3.66 4.00
CA LYS A 36 4.23 2.99 3.15
C LYS A 36 3.56 2.34 1.94
N ARG A 37 2.43 1.68 2.13
CA ARG A 37 1.64 1.07 1.05
C ARG A 37 1.27 2.09 -0.02
N ARG A 38 0.75 3.25 0.39
CA ARG A 38 0.35 4.33 -0.53
C ARG A 38 1.54 4.90 -1.29
N GLU A 39 2.65 5.12 -0.59
CA GLU A 39 3.88 5.63 -1.20
C GLU A 39 4.43 4.65 -2.25
N VAL A 40 4.44 3.35 -1.94
CA VAL A 40 4.87 2.30 -2.87
C VAL A 40 3.95 2.25 -4.09
N ILE A 41 2.63 2.31 -3.91
CA ILE A 41 1.66 2.35 -5.03
C ILE A 41 1.93 3.56 -5.93
N GLN A 42 2.12 4.75 -5.35
CA GLN A 42 2.43 5.96 -6.13
C GLN A 42 3.74 5.81 -6.93
N LYS A 43 4.78 5.24 -6.32
CA LYS A 43 6.06 4.97 -6.99
C LYS A 43 5.90 3.99 -8.14
N VAL A 44 5.16 2.90 -7.94
CA VAL A 44 4.90 1.89 -8.98
C VAL A 44 4.15 2.49 -10.16
N GLU A 45 3.09 3.28 -9.90
CA GLU A 45 2.33 3.94 -10.97
C GLU A 45 3.18 4.97 -11.73
N GLY A 46 4.04 5.72 -11.03
CA GLY A 46 5.02 6.62 -11.65
C GLY A 46 5.97 5.88 -12.58
N LEU A 47 6.56 4.78 -12.13
CA LEU A 47 7.48 3.96 -12.93
C LEU A 47 6.78 3.27 -14.11
N ARG A 48 5.53 2.84 -13.94
CA ARG A 48 4.72 2.29 -15.05
C ARG A 48 4.47 3.34 -16.13
N SER A 49 4.18 4.58 -15.73
CA SER A 49 4.05 5.71 -16.64
C SER A 49 5.35 5.99 -17.39
N GLU A 50 6.48 6.03 -16.67
CA GLU A 50 7.81 6.22 -17.25
C GLU A 50 8.15 5.12 -18.26
N ARG A 51 7.97 3.85 -17.90
CA ARG A 51 8.18 2.70 -18.78
C ARG A 51 7.36 2.82 -20.07
N ASN A 52 6.09 3.23 -19.97
CA ASN A 52 5.21 3.40 -21.12
C ASN A 52 5.68 4.56 -22.02
N ALA A 53 6.17 5.66 -21.44
CA ALA A 53 6.75 6.78 -22.18
C ALA A 53 8.04 6.38 -22.91
N VAL A 54 8.95 5.67 -22.22
CA VAL A 54 10.21 5.18 -22.79
C VAL A 54 9.94 4.16 -23.90
N SER A 55 8.98 3.25 -23.73
CA SER A 55 8.56 2.31 -24.77
C SER A 55 8.14 3.01 -26.07
N LYS A 56 7.38 4.11 -25.97
CA LYS A 56 6.99 4.92 -27.14
C LYS A 56 8.20 5.58 -27.81
N GLN A 57 9.14 6.10 -27.02
CA GLN A 57 10.37 6.71 -27.54
C GLN A 57 11.24 5.69 -28.28
N ILE A 58 11.38 4.47 -27.74
CA ILE A 58 12.11 3.36 -28.39
C ILE A 58 11.46 3.03 -29.74
N GLY A 59 10.14 2.91 -29.80
CA GLY A 59 9.41 2.66 -31.04
C GLY A 59 9.68 3.72 -32.11
N GLY A 60 9.62 5.00 -31.71
CA GLY A 60 9.92 6.13 -32.61
C GLY A 60 11.36 6.13 -33.12
N LYS A 61 12.35 5.89 -32.24
CA LYS A 61 13.76 5.79 -32.64
C LYS A 61 14.03 4.63 -33.60
N LYS A 62 13.45 3.46 -33.32
CA LYS A 62 13.56 2.28 -34.22
C LYS A 62 12.97 2.55 -35.60
N GLN A 63 11.84 3.25 -35.69
CA GLN A 63 11.26 3.66 -36.98
C GLN A 63 12.19 4.61 -37.76
N LYS A 64 12.90 5.50 -37.06
CA LYS A 64 13.90 6.40 -37.64
C LYS A 64 15.27 5.75 -37.90
N LYS A 65 15.44 4.46 -37.59
CA LYS A 65 16.71 3.72 -37.62
C LYS A 65 17.80 4.36 -36.73
N GLU A 66 17.38 5.03 -35.66
CA GLU A 66 18.27 5.61 -34.64
C GLU A 66 18.56 4.58 -33.53
N ASP A 67 19.72 4.72 -32.87
CA ASP A 67 20.08 3.88 -31.73
C ASP A 67 19.22 4.18 -30.49
N ALA A 68 18.76 3.11 -29.85
CA ALA A 68 17.92 3.10 -28.66
C ALA A 68 18.47 2.21 -27.54
N ALA A 69 19.72 1.74 -27.63
CA ALA A 69 20.35 0.85 -26.64
C ALA A 69 20.23 1.39 -25.20
N ASP A 70 20.53 2.68 -24.99
CA ASP A 70 20.43 3.32 -23.66
C ASP A 70 19.01 3.33 -23.10
N LEU A 71 18.01 3.54 -23.95
CA LEU A 71 16.60 3.54 -23.55
C LEU A 71 16.13 2.12 -23.20
N ILE A 72 16.63 1.11 -23.93
CA ILE A 72 16.34 -0.30 -23.66
C ILE A 72 16.95 -0.72 -22.32
N ALA A 73 18.18 -0.29 -22.01
CA ALA A 73 18.83 -0.54 -20.72
C ALA A 73 18.04 0.07 -19.55
N ARG A 74 17.67 1.36 -19.66
CA ARG A 74 16.81 2.03 -18.67
C ARG A 74 15.46 1.34 -18.47
N MET A 75 14.85 0.85 -19.55
CA MET A 75 13.60 0.10 -19.47
C MET A 75 13.74 -1.19 -18.63
N GLY A 76 14.89 -1.86 -18.73
CA GLY A 76 15.22 -3.02 -17.90
C GLY A 76 15.31 -2.67 -16.41
N GLU A 77 16.01 -1.59 -16.07
CA GLU A 77 16.12 -1.08 -14.69
C GLU A 77 14.76 -0.72 -14.09
N VAL A 78 13.94 0.02 -14.84
CA VAL A 78 12.57 0.37 -14.42
C VAL A 78 11.73 -0.88 -14.19
N SER A 79 11.86 -1.89 -15.04
CA SER A 79 11.12 -3.15 -14.90
C SER A 79 11.53 -3.93 -13.65
N ASN A 80 12.83 -3.96 -13.33
CA ASN A 80 13.33 -4.57 -12.10
C ASN A 80 12.84 -3.79 -10.87
N ARG A 81 12.87 -2.46 -10.92
CA ARG A 81 12.41 -1.62 -9.80
C ARG A 81 10.92 -1.79 -9.52
N ILE A 82 10.10 -1.93 -10.57
CA ILE A 82 8.67 -2.24 -10.41
C ILE A 82 8.49 -3.57 -9.67
N LYS A 83 9.25 -4.62 -10.04
CA LYS A 83 9.16 -5.93 -9.38
C LYS A 83 9.52 -5.85 -7.89
N GLU A 84 10.61 -5.17 -7.55
CA GLU A 84 11.02 -4.98 -6.14
C GLU A 84 9.95 -4.24 -5.32
N LEU A 85 9.33 -3.21 -5.92
CA LEU A 85 8.28 -2.45 -5.26
C LEU A 85 6.98 -3.26 -5.13
N ASP A 86 6.62 -4.08 -6.13
CA ASP A 86 5.47 -4.98 -6.06
C ASP A 86 5.66 -6.04 -4.96
N GLU A 87 6.88 -6.57 -4.78
CA GLU A 87 7.21 -7.47 -3.66
C GLU A 87 7.11 -6.75 -2.30
N SER A 88 7.66 -5.54 -2.19
CA SER A 88 7.52 -4.73 -0.97
C SER A 88 6.06 -4.39 -0.68
N LEU A 89 5.24 -4.18 -1.70
CA LEU A 89 3.82 -3.91 -1.55
C LEU A 89 3.11 -5.13 -0.97
N LYS A 90 3.41 -6.32 -1.49
CA LYS A 90 2.85 -7.58 -1.00
C LYS A 90 3.17 -7.81 0.48
N GLN A 91 4.42 -7.61 0.89
CA GLN A 91 4.82 -7.73 2.30
C GLN A 91 4.09 -6.71 3.19
N THR A 92 3.89 -5.49 2.69
CA THR A 92 3.17 -4.45 3.42
C THR A 92 1.69 -4.81 3.57
N ASP A 93 1.06 -5.35 2.52
CA ASP A 93 -0.32 -5.82 2.54
C ASP A 93 -0.50 -7.01 3.50
N GLU A 94 0.44 -7.95 3.54
CA GLU A 94 0.43 -9.06 4.50
C GLU A 94 0.53 -8.55 5.96
N GLY A 95 1.40 -7.58 6.21
CA GLY A 95 1.50 -6.92 7.52
C GLY A 95 0.21 -6.21 7.94
N LEU A 96 -0.42 -5.49 7.02
CA LEU A 96 -1.71 -4.83 7.27
C LEU A 96 -2.82 -5.86 7.55
N GLN A 97 -2.87 -6.96 6.79
CA GLN A 97 -3.83 -8.04 7.05
C GLN A 97 -3.62 -8.69 8.41
N ALA A 98 -2.36 -8.93 8.83
CA ALA A 98 -2.06 -9.48 10.14
C ALA A 98 -2.62 -8.58 11.27
N ILE A 99 -2.47 -7.26 11.17
CA ILE A 99 -3.04 -6.32 12.13
C ILE A 99 -4.57 -6.40 12.13
N LEU A 100 -5.20 -6.43 10.95
CA LEU A 100 -6.66 -6.53 10.82
C LEU A 100 -7.22 -7.84 11.38
N MET A 101 -6.45 -8.93 11.33
CA MET A 101 -6.82 -10.22 11.92
C MET A 101 -6.74 -10.22 13.46
N MET A 102 -5.84 -9.42 14.04
CA MET A 102 -5.73 -9.27 15.49
C MET A 102 -6.81 -8.35 16.06
N LEU A 103 -7.40 -7.47 15.25
CA LEU A 103 -8.46 -6.55 15.68
C LEU A 103 -9.78 -7.30 15.89
N PRO A 104 -10.38 -7.24 17.10
CA PRO A 104 -11.73 -7.77 17.30
C PRO A 104 -12.75 -6.93 16.53
N ASN A 105 -13.94 -7.51 16.31
CA ASN A 105 -15.05 -6.73 15.74
C ASN A 105 -15.42 -5.58 16.69
N LEU A 106 -15.74 -4.42 16.09
CA LEU A 106 -16.26 -3.29 16.83
C LEU A 106 -17.61 -3.63 17.46
N PRO A 107 -17.83 -3.32 18.75
CA PRO A 107 -19.13 -3.47 19.36
C PRO A 107 -20.15 -2.56 18.65
N HIS A 108 -21.36 -3.09 18.44
CA HIS A 108 -22.47 -2.30 17.91
C HIS A 108 -22.83 -1.18 18.90
N GLU A 109 -23.34 -0.05 18.41
CA GLU A 109 -23.66 1.13 19.23
C GLU A 109 -24.66 0.84 20.36
N SER A 110 -25.49 -0.19 20.19
CA SER A 110 -26.47 -0.65 21.19
C SER A 110 -25.86 -1.49 22.32
N VAL A 111 -24.57 -1.81 22.27
CA VAL A 111 -23.89 -2.61 23.31
C VAL A 111 -23.49 -1.69 24.45
N VAL A 112 -24.12 -1.90 25.62
CA VAL A 112 -23.79 -1.18 26.85
C VAL A 112 -22.36 -1.52 27.27
N CYS A 113 -21.53 -0.52 27.54
CA CYS A 113 -20.17 -0.72 28.04
C CYS A 113 -20.20 -1.41 29.40
N GLY A 114 -19.73 -2.66 29.46
CA GLY A 114 -19.51 -3.36 30.73
C GLY A 114 -18.22 -2.85 31.37
N LYS A 115 -18.32 -2.21 32.53
CA LYS A 115 -17.16 -1.94 33.39
C LYS A 115 -16.81 -3.25 34.10
N GLY A 116 -15.64 -3.80 33.80
CA GLY A 116 -15.00 -4.83 34.63
C GLY A 116 -14.55 -4.27 35.96
#